data_AF-A0A0G0UMB2-F1
#
_entry.id   AF-A0A0G0UMB2-F1
#
_cell.length_a   1.000
_cell.length_b   1.000
_cell.length_c   1.000
_cell.angle_alpha   90.00
_cell.angle_beta   90.00
_cell.angle_gamma   90.00
#
_symmetry.space_group_name_H-M   'P 1'
#
loop_
_entity.id
_entity.type
_entity.pdbx_description
1 polymer ?
#
loop_
_entity_poly.entity_id
_entity_poly.type
_entity_poly.pdbx_seq_one_letter_code
_entity_poly.pdbx_strand_id
1 'polypeptide(L)' 'MTYKEVAKMAGRPSAYRAVGNILSRNFDSHIPCYRVVRSDGKIGGYNRGQSMKRRLLEKEMAI' A
#
# COMPACT_ATOMS: atom_id res chain seq x y z
N MET A 1 -1.91 6.36 -4.14
CA MET A 1 -0.54 6.56 -3.62
C MET A 1 0.27 5.30 -3.84
N THR A 2 1.50 5.40 -4.35
CA THR A 2 2.37 4.25 -4.67
C THR A 2 3.42 4.01 -3.60
N TYR A 3 4.01 2.81 -3.54
CA TYR A 3 5.15 2.52 -2.65
C TYR A 3 6.33 3.49 -2.89
N LYS A 4 6.53 3.93 -4.14
CA LYS A 4 7.56 4.91 -4.51
C LYS A 4 7.23 6.30 -3.97
N GLU A 5 5.97 6.70 -4.02
CA GLU A 5 5.52 7.99 -3.46
C GLU A 5 5.68 8.02 -1.93
N VAL A 6 5.29 6.95 -1.23
CA VAL A 6 5.50 6.84 0.23
C VAL A 6 7.00 6.93 0.57
N ALA A 7 7.85 6.22 -0.17
CA ALA A 7 9.30 6.26 0.04
C ALA A 7 9.88 7.66 -0.20
N LYS A 8 9.38 8.37 -1.23
CA LYS A 8 9.74 9.76 -1.51
C LYS A 8 9.32 10.69 -0.36
N MET A 9 8.09 10.56 0.14
CA MET A 9 7.58 11.35 1.27
C MET A 9 8.34 11.06 2.56
N ALA A 10 8.80 9.83 2.76
CA ALA A 10 9.65 9.42 3.88
C ALA A 10 11.13 9.85 3.74
N GLY A 11 11.48 10.68 2.75
CA GLY A 11 12.84 11.20 2.54
C GLY A 11 13.83 10.19 1.96
N ARG A 12 13.38 9.00 1.54
CA ARG A 12 14.23 7.94 0.97
C ARG A 12 13.61 7.38 -0.32
N PRO A 13 13.72 8.09 -1.46
CA PRO A 13 13.01 7.72 -2.70
C PRO A 13 13.30 6.29 -3.22
N SER A 14 14.46 5.73 -2.93
CA SER A 14 14.86 4.36 -3.33
C SER A 14 14.34 3.27 -2.37
N ALA A 15 13.73 3.62 -1.23
CA ALA A 15 13.31 2.68 -0.20
C ALA A 15 11.93 2.04 -0.43
N TYR A 16 11.39 2.05 -1.66
CA TYR A 16 10.05 1.54 -1.96
C TYR A 16 9.86 0.04 -1.63
N ARG A 17 10.91 -0.78 -1.74
CA ARG A 17 10.87 -2.18 -1.29
C ARG A 17 10.76 -2.30 0.22
N ALA A 18 11.48 -1.43 0.96
CA ALA A 18 11.41 -1.39 2.41
C ALA A 18 10.01 -0.96 2.88
N VAL A 19 9.41 0.04 2.22
CA VAL A 19 8.01 0.42 2.47
C VAL A 19 7.09 -0.79 2.30
N GLY A 20 7.19 -1.54 1.19
CA GLY A 20 6.39 -2.75 0.98
C GLY A 20 6.53 -3.80 2.08
N ASN A 21 7.76 -4.02 2.57
CA ASN A 21 8.05 -4.95 3.67
C ASN A 21 7.50 -4.46 5.03
N ILE A 22 7.52 -3.15 5.27
CA ILE A 22 6.94 -2.57 6.49
C ILE A 22 5.42 -2.71 6.45
N LEU A 23 4.79 -2.33 5.34
CA LEU A 23 3.34 -2.38 5.18
C LEU A 23 2.79 -3.81 5.20
N SER A 24 3.54 -4.81 4.73
CA SER A 24 3.13 -6.22 4.80
C SER A 24 3.10 -6.79 6.22
N ARG A 25 3.71 -6.09 7.19
CA ARG A 25 3.72 -6.48 8.61
C ARG A 25 2.80 -5.60 9.47
N ASN A 26 2.14 -4.61 8.89
CA ASN A 26 1.31 -3.67 9.63
C ASN A 26 -0.14 -4.17 9.81
N PHE A 27 -0.47 -4.66 11.00
CA PHE A 27 -1.81 -5.12 11.37
C PHE A 27 -2.64 -4.08 12.14
N ASP A 28 -2.18 -2.84 12.27
CA ASP A 28 -3.01 -1.74 12.77
C ASP A 28 -4.16 -1.48 11.77
N SER A 29 -5.38 -1.37 12.28
CA SER A 29 -6.57 -1.07 11.49
C SER A 29 -6.76 0.42 11.24
N HIS A 30 -6.15 1.30 12.05
CA HIS A 30 -6.24 2.75 11.90
C HIS A 30 -5.33 3.27 10.79
N ILE A 31 -4.29 2.52 10.42
CA ILE A 31 -3.39 2.87 9.33
C ILE A 31 -3.93 2.29 8.02
N PRO A 32 -4.32 3.12 7.03
CA PRO A 32 -4.94 2.66 5.79
C PRO A 32 -3.88 2.15 4.78
N CYS A 33 -3.08 1.16 5.18
CA CYS A 33 -1.98 0.62 4.37
C CYS A 33 -2.45 -0.04 3.05
N TYR A 34 -3.73 -0.38 2.95
CA TYR A 34 -4.39 -0.84 1.72
C TYR A 34 -4.44 0.23 0.61
N ARG A 35 -4.28 1.53 0.93
CA ARG A 35 -4.24 2.63 -0.05
C ARG A 35 -2.95 2.73 -0.85
N VAL A 36 -1.90 2.00 -0.42
CA VAL A 36 -0.59 2.01 -1.08
C VAL A 36 -0.54 0.90 -2.13
N VAL A 37 -0.41 1.28 -3.40
CA VAL A 37 -0.44 0.37 -4.56
C VAL A 37 0.87 0.39 -5.34
N ARG A 38 0.99 -0.48 -6.35
CA ARG A 38 2.15 -0.48 -7.24
C ARG A 38 2.05 0.68 -8.24
N SER A 39 3.20 1.13 -8.74
CA SER A 39 3.26 2.21 -9.74
C SER A 39 2.77 1.79 -11.13
N ASP A 40 2.58 0.49 -11.39
CA ASP A 40 2.05 -0.07 -12.63
C ASP A 40 0.51 -0.23 -12.61
N GLY A 41 -0.18 0.40 -11.66
CA GLY A 41 -1.62 0.32 -11.50
C GLY A 41 -2.12 -0.98 -10.83
N LYS A 42 -1.24 -1.96 -10.56
CA LYS A 42 -1.64 -3.19 -9.87
C LYS A 42 -1.76 -2.96 -8.35
N ILE A 43 -2.73 -3.62 -7.73
CA ILE A 43 -3.03 -3.48 -6.29
C ILE A 43 -1.84 -3.88 -5.40
N GLY A 44 -1.07 -4.90 -5.79
CA GLY A 44 0.03 -5.44 -4.99
C GLY A 44 -0.46 -6.22 -3.76
N GLY A 45 0.47 -6.55 -2.85
CA GLY A 45 0.19 -7.36 -1.67
C GLY A 45 -0.62 -6.63 -0.58
N TYR A 46 -1.22 -7.44 0.30
CA TYR A 46 -1.85 -7.01 1.54
C TYR A 46 -1.80 -8.15 2.56
N ASN A 47 -1.49 -7.85 3.80
CA ASN A 47 -1.38 -8.85 4.87
C ASN A 47 -2.71 -9.50 5.25
N ARG A 48 -3.83 -8.86 4.93
CA ARG A 48 -5.19 -9.41 5.09
C ARG A 48 -5.75 -9.96 3.76
N GLY A 49 -4.90 -10.17 2.75
CA GLY A 49 -5.27 -10.73 1.46
C GLY A 49 -5.61 -9.69 0.38
N GLN A 50 -5.27 -9.97 -0.88
CA GLN A 50 -5.50 -9.02 -1.98
C GLN A 50 -6.98 -8.75 -2.26
N SER A 51 -7.86 -9.74 -2.05
CA SER A 51 -9.31 -9.58 -2.19
C SER A 51 -9.87 -8.54 -1.22
N MET A 52 -9.42 -8.57 0.05
CA MET A 52 -9.80 -7.58 1.06
C MET A 52 -9.30 -6.18 0.67
N LYS A 53 -8.05 -6.08 0.20
CA LYS A 53 -7.50 -4.80 -0.26
C LYS A 53 -8.30 -4.20 -1.41
N ARG A 54 -8.67 -5.02 -2.40
CA ARG A 54 -9.53 -4.63 -3.52
C ARG A 54 -10.87 -4.10 -3.03
N ARG A 55 -11.57 -4.87 -2.18
CA ARG A 55 -12.87 -4.46 -1.61
C ARG A 55 -12.81 -3.13 -0.86
N LEU A 56 -11.74 -2.90 -0.08
CA LEU A 56 -11.56 -1.64 0.64
C LEU A 56 -11.32 -0.46 -0.29
N LEU A 57 -10.53 -0.66 -1.35
CA LEU A 57 -10.28 0.38 -2.35
C LEU A 57 -11.53 0.70 -3.18
N GLU A 58 -12.30 -0.31 -3.58
CA GLU A 58 -13.59 -0.15 -4.29
C GLU A 58 -14.60 0.62 -3.43
N LYS A 59 -14.67 0.32 -2.13
CA LYS A 59 -15.54 1.04 -1.17
C LYS A 59 -15.19 2.52 -1.06
N GLU A 60 -13.93 2.88 -1.25
CA GLU A 60 -13.44 4.27 -1.23
C GLU A 60 -13.49 4.95 -2.60
N MET A 61 -14.04 4.30 -3.63
CA MET A 61 -13.98 4.76 -5.04
C MET A 61 -12.54 5.05 -5.50
N ALA A 62 -11.56 4.35 -4.93
CA ALA A 62 -10.14 4.55 -5.21
C ALA A 62 -9.63 3.69 -6.39
N ILE A 63 -10.50 2.83 -6.94
CA ILE A 63 -10.36 2.09 -8.21
C ILE A 63 -11.74 1.69 -8.72
#